data_AF-A0A0J9T1E4-F1
#
_entry.id   AF-A0A0J9T1E4-F1
#
_cell.length_a   1.000
_cell.length_b   1.000
_cell.length_c   1.000
_cell.angle_alpha   90.00
_cell.angle_beta   90.00
_cell.angle_gamma   90.00
#
_symmetry.space_group_name_H-M   'P 1'
#
loop_
_entity.id
_entity.type
_entity.pdbx_description
1 polymer ?
#
loop_
_entity_poly.entity_id
_entity_poly.type
_entity_poly.pdbx_seq_one_letter_code
_entity_poly.pdbx_strand_id
1 'polypeptide(L)'
;MKDAGKVKLTSSLYKEAISKIIRSVLTFEERYFCFFFQRFAELRDLNAMEQMLLHMHTKQLFRSFTLYHLTDVIYYVAILNFEREKSEEALETILGYLLSNAIRANGYVRHLERRLVNHAGVQGADGKPVYIRSSAKRREATRKESTRKEAERKNATTLVPHTREGHCTPQFDVNSLSNVMLHKLIYGLAKINRKRALVRELLTLLVPYIRFQLQTKHYVFSSERPDVIVKVLWSYAFLHVRHVNLFVDFSLCIQVAINQLQLDQLKIVKNIFLNFFIFDELLLDTLEERIGDIEEKWPGPLSQPRKKPFKKKKRRVALTDQVKLRMQR
;
A
#
# COMPACT_ATOMS: atom_id res chain seq x y z
N MET A 1 -45.86 -15.86 -6.42
CA MET A 1 -44.76 -16.84 -6.49
C MET A 1 -43.61 -16.36 -5.60
N LYS A 2 -43.31 -17.08 -4.51
CA LYS A 2 -42.22 -16.76 -3.57
C LYS A 2 -40.87 -17.16 -4.18
N ASP A 3 -39.81 -16.38 -3.90
CA ASP A 3 -38.40 -16.57 -4.33
C ASP A 3 -37.84 -17.99 -4.10
N ALA A 4 -38.24 -18.99 -4.89
CA ALA A 4 -37.82 -20.39 -4.73
C ALA A 4 -36.40 -20.68 -5.27
N GLY A 5 -35.76 -19.74 -5.95
CA GLY A 5 -34.45 -19.93 -6.60
C GLY A 5 -33.27 -19.19 -5.96
N LYS A 6 -33.47 -18.36 -4.94
CA LYS A 6 -32.39 -17.57 -4.34
C LYS A 6 -31.80 -18.28 -3.13
N VAL A 7 -30.74 -19.05 -3.36
CA VAL A 7 -29.91 -19.58 -2.27
C VAL A 7 -29.23 -18.40 -1.57
N LYS A 8 -29.57 -18.18 -0.30
CA LYS A 8 -28.86 -17.21 0.53
C LYS A 8 -27.47 -17.75 0.82
N LEU A 9 -26.43 -16.95 0.56
CA LEU A 9 -25.03 -17.27 0.92
C LEU A 9 -24.85 -17.54 2.43
N THR A 10 -25.81 -17.11 3.25
CA THR A 10 -25.83 -17.35 4.69
C THR A 10 -26.52 -18.66 5.10
N SER A 11 -27.17 -19.37 4.18
CA SER A 11 -27.89 -20.62 4.48
C SER A 11 -26.92 -21.73 4.89
N SER A 12 -27.39 -22.65 5.75
CA SER A 12 -26.61 -23.81 6.19
C SER A 12 -26.25 -24.72 5.02
N LEU A 13 -27.20 -24.99 4.14
CA LEU A 13 -27.01 -25.83 2.95
C LEU A 13 -25.90 -25.29 2.04
N TYR A 14 -25.89 -23.97 1.78
CA TYR A 14 -24.83 -23.34 1.00
C TYR A 14 -23.46 -23.50 1.65
N LYS A 15 -23.36 -23.23 2.96
CA LYS A 15 -22.10 -23.35 3.71
C LYS A 15 -21.56 -24.77 3.69
N GLU A 16 -22.43 -25.75 3.80
CA GLU A 16 -22.04 -27.16 3.75
C GLU A 16 -21.59 -27.57 2.35
N ALA A 17 -22.35 -27.20 1.32
CA ALA A 17 -22.02 -27.49 -0.07
C ALA A 17 -20.68 -26.85 -0.47
N ILE A 18 -20.49 -25.56 -0.16
CA ILE A 18 -19.25 -24.87 -0.51
C ILE A 18 -18.05 -25.41 0.26
N SER A 19 -18.24 -25.80 1.52
CA SER A 19 -17.20 -26.45 2.31
C SER A 19 -16.79 -27.78 1.70
N LYS A 20 -17.75 -28.61 1.25
CA LYS A 20 -17.46 -29.86 0.54
C LYS A 20 -16.70 -29.59 -0.76
N ILE A 21 -17.16 -28.66 -1.60
CA ILE A 21 -16.51 -28.28 -2.86
C ILE A 21 -15.08 -27.78 -2.62
N ILE A 22 -14.87 -26.86 -1.68
CA ILE A 22 -13.55 -26.33 -1.35
C ILE A 22 -12.62 -27.46 -0.88
N ARG A 23 -13.13 -28.37 -0.04
CA ARG A 23 -12.33 -29.47 0.50
C ARG A 23 -12.06 -30.59 -0.51
N SER A 24 -12.92 -30.78 -1.51
CA SER A 24 -12.78 -31.84 -2.52
C SER A 24 -12.10 -31.36 -3.81
N VAL A 25 -12.48 -30.20 -4.33
CA VAL A 25 -12.06 -29.68 -5.65
C VAL A 25 -10.79 -28.84 -5.58
N LEU A 26 -10.56 -28.07 -4.51
CA LEU A 26 -9.37 -27.21 -4.39
C LEU A 26 -8.17 -27.94 -3.81
N THR A 27 -8.08 -29.24 -4.07
CA THR A 27 -7.03 -30.10 -3.57
C THR A 27 -5.78 -29.97 -4.45
N PHE A 28 -4.79 -29.25 -3.90
CA PHE A 28 -3.35 -29.29 -4.19
C PHE A 28 -2.75 -28.36 -5.26
N GLU A 29 -3.53 -27.74 -6.15
CA GLU A 29 -2.94 -26.79 -7.13
C GLU A 29 -3.13 -25.32 -6.74
N GLU A 30 -2.02 -24.63 -6.51
CA GLU A 30 -1.97 -23.21 -6.11
C GLU A 30 -2.75 -22.30 -7.05
N ARG A 31 -2.62 -22.56 -8.37
CA ARG A 31 -3.27 -21.76 -9.42
C ARG A 31 -4.78 -21.76 -9.27
N TYR A 32 -5.38 -22.93 -9.00
CA TYR A 32 -6.82 -23.02 -8.78
C TYR A 32 -7.23 -22.38 -7.47
N PHE A 33 -6.46 -22.58 -6.39
CA PHE A 33 -6.75 -21.93 -5.13
C PHE A 33 -6.82 -20.40 -5.29
N CYS A 34 -5.81 -19.78 -5.90
CA CYS A 34 -5.78 -18.33 -6.12
C CYS A 34 -6.92 -17.87 -7.03
N PHE A 35 -7.18 -18.59 -8.13
CA PHE A 35 -8.29 -18.28 -9.03
C PHE A 35 -9.63 -18.26 -8.30
N PHE A 36 -9.96 -19.33 -7.56
CA PHE A 36 -11.24 -19.41 -6.86
C PHE A 36 -11.33 -18.41 -5.71
N PHE A 37 -10.23 -18.18 -4.97
CA PHE A 37 -10.21 -17.18 -3.91
C PHE A 37 -10.57 -15.79 -4.45
N GLN A 38 -9.95 -15.40 -5.58
CA GLN A 38 -10.26 -14.16 -6.26
C GLN A 38 -11.73 -14.10 -6.67
N ARG A 39 -12.28 -15.16 -7.29
CA ARG A 39 -13.69 -15.17 -7.72
C ARG A 39 -14.66 -15.04 -6.55
N PHE A 40 -14.42 -15.73 -5.44
CA PHE A 40 -15.25 -15.57 -4.25
C PHE A 40 -15.12 -14.17 -3.64
N ALA A 41 -13.92 -13.57 -3.67
CA ALA A 41 -13.71 -12.21 -3.22
C ALA A 41 -14.44 -11.17 -4.09
N GLU A 42 -14.42 -11.33 -5.41
CA GLU A 42 -15.18 -10.50 -6.36
C GLU A 42 -16.69 -10.59 -6.10
N LEU A 43 -17.19 -11.79 -5.79
CA LEU A 43 -18.58 -12.03 -5.40
C LEU A 43 -18.89 -11.61 -3.95
N ARG A 44 -17.89 -11.15 -3.20
CA ARG A 44 -17.97 -10.81 -1.76
C ARG A 44 -18.50 -11.95 -0.89
N ASP A 45 -18.24 -13.20 -1.29
CA ASP A 45 -18.61 -14.37 -0.51
C ASP A 45 -17.60 -14.64 0.61
N LEU A 46 -17.83 -13.94 1.73
CA LEU A 46 -16.98 -14.05 2.91
C LEU A 46 -17.04 -15.45 3.55
N ASN A 47 -18.07 -16.26 3.30
CA ASN A 47 -18.15 -17.61 3.89
C ASN A 47 -17.24 -18.57 3.12
N ALA A 48 -17.26 -18.50 1.79
CA ALA A 48 -16.33 -19.28 0.95
C ALA A 48 -14.88 -18.88 1.24
N MET A 49 -14.58 -17.57 1.33
CA MET A 49 -13.25 -17.07 1.69
C MET A 49 -12.79 -17.60 3.06
N GLU A 50 -13.66 -17.61 4.07
CA GLU A 50 -13.34 -18.15 5.41
C GLU A 50 -12.98 -19.65 5.33
N GLN A 51 -13.76 -20.44 4.58
CA GLN A 51 -13.45 -21.86 4.39
C GLN A 51 -12.15 -22.08 3.62
N MET A 52 -11.85 -21.25 2.61
CA MET A 52 -10.59 -21.34 1.87
C MET A 52 -9.38 -20.99 2.75
N LEU A 53 -9.47 -19.95 3.59
CA LEU A 53 -8.40 -19.61 4.54
C LEU A 53 -8.15 -20.74 5.53
N LEU A 54 -9.21 -21.32 6.09
CA LEU A 54 -9.11 -22.48 6.98
C LEU A 54 -8.48 -23.68 6.26
N HIS A 55 -8.89 -23.96 5.03
CA HIS A 55 -8.32 -25.06 4.24
C HIS A 55 -6.83 -24.85 3.96
N MET A 56 -6.44 -23.65 3.51
CA MET A 56 -5.05 -23.26 3.28
C MET A 56 -4.21 -23.42 4.56
N HIS A 57 -4.75 -23.03 5.72
CA HIS A 57 -4.07 -23.20 7.01
C HIS A 57 -3.94 -24.68 7.40
N THR A 58 -5.04 -25.44 7.44
CA THR A 58 -5.05 -26.84 7.86
C THR A 58 -4.16 -27.72 6.98
N LYS A 59 -4.13 -27.46 5.67
CA LYS A 59 -3.28 -28.20 4.72
C LYS A 59 -1.91 -27.57 4.50
N GLN A 60 -1.59 -26.48 5.20
CA GLN A 60 -0.32 -25.75 5.08
C GLN A 60 0.03 -25.32 3.64
N LEU A 61 -0.97 -25.10 2.79
CA LEU A 61 -0.79 -24.75 1.37
C LEU A 61 -0.04 -23.43 1.18
N PHE A 62 -0.18 -22.50 2.13
CA PHE A 62 0.51 -21.20 2.09
C PHE A 62 2.04 -21.31 2.05
N ARG A 63 2.62 -22.47 2.40
CA ARG A 63 4.07 -22.70 2.37
C ARG A 63 4.62 -22.88 0.96
N SER A 64 3.81 -23.36 0.02
CA SER A 64 4.23 -23.52 -1.37
C SER A 64 3.99 -22.23 -2.18
N PHE A 65 3.11 -21.35 -1.70
CA PHE A 65 2.76 -20.11 -2.40
C PHE A 65 3.92 -19.11 -2.45
N THR A 66 4.07 -18.44 -3.59
CA THR A 66 4.99 -17.29 -3.72
C THR A 66 4.45 -16.04 -3.02
N LEU A 67 5.32 -15.05 -2.80
CA LEU A 67 4.92 -13.74 -2.27
C LEU A 67 3.81 -13.10 -3.11
N TYR A 68 3.83 -13.28 -4.43
CA TYR A 68 2.81 -12.77 -5.34
C TYR A 68 1.41 -13.32 -4.96
N HIS A 69 1.28 -14.63 -4.86
CA HIS A 69 0.01 -15.29 -4.56
C HIS A 69 -0.54 -14.90 -3.20
N LEU A 70 0.31 -14.92 -2.16
CA LEU A 70 -0.11 -14.55 -0.82
C LEU A 70 -0.46 -13.06 -0.71
N THR A 71 0.25 -12.18 -1.44
CA THR A 71 -0.07 -10.76 -1.52
C THR A 71 -1.49 -10.55 -2.04
N ASP A 72 -1.89 -11.28 -3.08
CA ASP A 72 -3.22 -11.12 -3.66
C ASP A 72 -4.33 -11.57 -2.70
N VAL A 73 -4.15 -12.74 -2.06
CA VAL A 73 -5.05 -13.25 -1.02
C VAL A 73 -5.21 -12.25 0.12
N ILE A 74 -4.09 -11.74 0.66
CA ILE A 74 -4.07 -10.75 1.74
C ILE A 74 -4.74 -9.45 1.31
N TYR A 75 -4.51 -9.00 0.08
CA TYR A 75 -5.14 -7.79 -0.43
C TYR A 75 -6.67 -7.91 -0.46
N TYR A 76 -7.21 -9.04 -0.90
CA TYR A 76 -8.66 -9.28 -0.89
C TYR A 76 -9.24 -9.33 0.53
N VAL A 77 -8.55 -9.99 1.46
CA VAL A 77 -8.89 -9.96 2.90
C VAL A 77 -8.96 -8.52 3.41
N ALA A 78 -7.99 -7.68 3.02
CA ALA A 78 -7.91 -6.29 3.43
C ALA A 78 -9.04 -5.42 2.85
N ILE A 79 -9.25 -5.44 1.53
CA ILE A 79 -10.23 -4.55 0.89
C ILE A 79 -11.67 -4.87 1.27
N LEU A 80 -11.96 -6.15 1.54
CA LEU A 80 -13.28 -6.60 1.99
C LEU A 80 -13.50 -6.39 3.49
N ASN A 81 -12.47 -5.97 4.24
CA ASN A 81 -12.48 -5.87 5.70
C ASN A 81 -12.92 -7.20 6.32
N PHE A 82 -12.29 -8.28 5.88
CA PHE A 82 -12.59 -9.63 6.33
C PHE A 82 -12.22 -9.76 7.82
N GLU A 83 -13.22 -10.01 8.66
CA GLU A 83 -13.07 -10.21 10.11
C GLU A 83 -13.98 -11.37 10.52
N ARG A 84 -13.36 -12.48 10.92
CA ARG A 84 -14.03 -13.75 11.21
C ARG A 84 -13.28 -14.48 12.30
N GLU A 85 -13.95 -14.71 13.44
CA GLU A 85 -13.35 -15.33 14.62
C GLU A 85 -12.82 -16.74 14.33
N LYS A 86 -13.52 -17.54 13.52
CA LYS A 86 -13.11 -18.93 13.25
C LYS A 86 -11.81 -19.04 12.46
N SER A 87 -11.54 -18.10 11.57
CA SER A 87 -10.33 -18.08 10.74
C SER A 87 -9.26 -17.15 11.28
N GLU A 88 -9.42 -16.63 12.50
CA GLU A 88 -8.51 -15.63 13.08
C GLU A 88 -7.09 -16.18 13.22
N GLU A 89 -6.97 -17.36 13.82
CA GLU A 89 -5.71 -18.07 13.98
C GLU A 89 -5.06 -18.39 12.62
N ALA A 90 -5.87 -18.89 11.67
CA ALA A 90 -5.39 -19.18 10.32
C ALA A 90 -4.76 -17.96 9.65
N LEU A 91 -5.45 -16.81 9.71
CA LEU A 91 -4.96 -15.56 9.14
C LEU A 91 -3.70 -15.06 9.86
N GLU A 92 -3.64 -15.15 11.19
CA GLU A 92 -2.45 -14.78 11.97
C GLU A 92 -1.22 -15.63 11.61
N THR A 93 -1.39 -16.94 11.43
CA THR A 93 -0.31 -17.85 11.02
C THR A 93 0.18 -17.53 9.61
N ILE A 94 -0.73 -17.35 8.65
CA ILE A 94 -0.38 -17.05 7.26
C ILE A 94 0.34 -15.70 7.15
N LEU A 95 -0.16 -14.67 7.85
CA LEU A 95 0.51 -13.36 7.91
C LEU A 95 1.89 -13.45 8.53
N GLY A 96 2.03 -14.18 9.64
CA GLY A 96 3.33 -14.41 10.28
C GLY A 96 4.32 -15.05 9.31
N TYR A 97 3.90 -16.11 8.60
CA TYR A 97 4.72 -16.79 7.60
C TYR A 97 5.15 -15.85 6.47
N LEU A 98 4.21 -15.11 5.86
CA LEU A 98 4.54 -14.16 4.79
C LEU A 98 5.53 -13.09 5.28
N LEU A 99 5.27 -12.47 6.43
CA LEU A 99 6.07 -11.36 6.94
C LEU A 99 7.49 -11.82 7.28
N SER A 100 7.65 -12.93 8.00
CA SER A 100 8.97 -13.43 8.39
C SER A 100 9.81 -13.85 7.19
N ASN A 101 9.21 -14.47 6.17
CA ASN A 101 9.94 -14.85 4.95
C ASN A 101 10.27 -13.63 4.08
N ALA A 102 9.34 -12.68 3.94
CA ALA A 102 9.60 -11.43 3.20
C ALA A 102 10.71 -10.60 3.87
N ILE A 103 10.71 -10.45 5.19
CA ILE A 103 11.77 -9.71 5.90
C ILE A 103 13.14 -10.38 5.68
N ARG A 104 13.19 -11.72 5.81
CA ARG A 104 14.43 -12.49 5.66
C ARG A 104 14.98 -12.42 4.23
N ALA A 105 14.13 -12.58 3.22
CA ALA A 105 14.55 -12.64 1.82
C ALA A 105 15.01 -11.27 1.27
N ASN A 106 14.56 -10.15 1.87
CA ASN A 106 14.75 -8.81 1.30
C ASN A 106 15.75 -7.94 2.08
N GLY A 107 16.59 -8.54 2.94
CA GLY A 107 17.65 -7.82 3.65
C GLY A 107 18.61 -7.08 2.71
N TYR A 108 18.81 -7.61 1.50
CA TYR A 108 19.69 -7.03 0.49
C TYR A 108 19.24 -5.62 0.08
N VAL A 109 17.95 -5.30 0.07
CA VAL A 109 17.38 -4.01 -0.40
C VAL A 109 18.07 -2.78 0.21
N ARG A 110 18.62 -2.89 1.42
CA ARG A 110 19.38 -1.82 2.08
C ARG A 110 20.55 -1.29 1.24
N HIS A 111 21.14 -2.11 0.36
CA HIS A 111 22.21 -1.66 -0.53
C HIS A 111 21.77 -0.54 -1.49
N LEU A 112 20.47 -0.45 -1.79
CA LEU A 112 19.93 0.59 -2.67
C LEU A 112 20.07 1.99 -2.07
N GLU A 113 20.23 2.12 -0.75
CA GLU A 113 20.44 3.42 -0.08
C GLU A 113 21.59 4.22 -0.70
N ARG A 114 22.65 3.52 -1.14
CA ARG A 114 23.82 4.14 -1.78
C ARG A 114 23.51 4.77 -3.15
N ARG A 115 22.42 4.34 -3.79
CA ARG A 115 21.98 4.79 -5.12
C ARG A 115 20.92 5.90 -5.04
N LEU A 116 20.44 6.24 -3.85
CA LEU A 116 19.36 7.20 -3.66
C LEU A 116 19.88 8.63 -3.57
N VAL A 117 19.12 9.55 -4.16
CA VAL A 117 19.33 10.98 -3.96
C VAL A 117 18.58 11.41 -2.71
N ASN A 118 19.27 12.04 -1.75
CA ASN A 118 18.61 12.62 -0.58
C ASN A 118 18.27 14.08 -0.86
N HIS A 119 16.98 14.37 -1.00
CA HIS A 119 16.48 15.72 -1.24
C HIS A 119 16.44 16.58 0.03
N ALA A 120 16.35 15.95 1.20
CA ALA A 120 16.51 16.60 2.49
C ALA A 120 17.80 16.14 3.18
N GLY A 121 18.60 17.10 3.65
CA GLY A 121 19.79 16.84 4.46
C GLY A 121 19.49 16.38 5.89
N VAL A 122 18.22 16.44 6.30
CA VAL A 122 17.76 16.06 7.64
C VAL A 122 16.97 14.76 7.53
N GLN A 123 17.50 13.68 8.11
CA GLN A 123 16.62 12.62 8.59
C GLN A 123 15.97 13.19 9.84
N GLY A 124 14.66 13.48 9.79
CA GLY A 124 13.91 14.03 10.92
C GLY A 124 13.89 13.04 12.06
N ALA A 125 14.96 13.01 12.85
CA ALA A 125 15.06 12.24 14.07
C ALA A 125 14.10 12.83 15.11
N ASP A 126 13.44 11.95 15.85
CA ASP A 126 12.72 12.26 17.08
C ASP A 126 11.44 13.10 16.98
N GLY A 127 10.75 13.04 15.83
CA GLY A 127 9.42 13.65 15.70
C GLY A 127 9.43 15.19 15.60
N LYS A 128 10.60 15.81 15.54
CA LYS A 128 10.75 17.25 15.30
C LYS A 128 10.17 17.65 13.94
N PRO A 129 9.57 18.84 13.82
CA PRO A 129 9.06 19.34 12.56
C PRO A 129 10.18 19.50 11.53
N VAL A 130 9.89 19.10 10.30
CA VAL A 130 10.81 19.19 9.17
C VAL A 130 10.19 20.12 8.14
N TYR A 131 10.92 21.17 7.80
CA TYR A 131 10.50 22.14 6.80
C TYR A 131 11.32 21.92 5.53
N ILE A 132 10.63 21.62 4.42
CA ILE A 132 11.22 21.42 3.11
C ILE A 132 10.93 22.70 2.33
N ARG A 133 11.96 23.54 2.17
CA ARG A 133 11.85 24.76 1.37
C ARG A 133 11.81 24.41 -0.10
N SER A 134 10.93 25.06 -0.84
CA SER A 134 10.85 24.90 -2.30
C SER A 134 12.18 25.32 -2.95
N SER A 135 12.74 24.44 -3.77
CA SER A 135 13.95 24.75 -4.57
C SER A 135 13.65 25.75 -5.70
N ALA A 136 12.38 26.15 -5.87
CA ALA A 136 11.95 27.20 -6.79
C ALA A 136 12.64 28.54 -6.50
N LYS A 137 12.82 28.93 -5.23
CA LYS A 137 13.57 30.15 -4.86
C LYS A 137 15.09 30.03 -5.01
N ARG A 138 15.65 28.82 -5.16
CA ARG A 138 17.09 28.63 -5.45
C ARG A 138 17.42 28.79 -6.93
N ARG A 139 16.45 28.59 -7.84
CA ARG A 139 16.69 28.65 -9.29
C ARG A 139 16.99 30.04 -9.82
N GLU A 140 16.64 31.12 -9.12
CA GLU A 140 17.05 32.48 -9.52
C GLU A 140 18.52 32.79 -9.19
N ALA A 141 19.09 32.18 -8.16
CA ALA A 141 20.50 32.40 -7.79
C ALA A 141 21.48 31.53 -8.60
N THR A 142 21.08 30.32 -9.03
CA THR A 142 21.98 29.40 -9.75
C THR A 142 21.91 29.51 -11.28
N ARG A 143 21.01 30.33 -11.83
CA ARG A 143 20.88 30.54 -13.29
C ARG A 143 22.02 31.36 -13.91
N LYS A 144 22.90 31.95 -13.09
CA LYS A 144 24.11 32.68 -13.56
C LYS A 144 25.38 31.83 -13.60
N GLU A 145 25.38 30.60 -13.08
CA GLU A 145 26.59 29.77 -12.98
C GLU A 145 26.58 28.52 -13.89
N SER A 146 25.40 28.11 -14.40
CA SER A 146 25.24 26.81 -15.07
C SER A 146 25.29 26.83 -16.60
N THR A 147 25.54 27.96 -17.26
CA THR A 147 25.71 28.03 -18.72
C THR A 147 27.10 27.56 -19.20
N ARG A 148 27.99 27.10 -18.31
CA ARG A 148 29.36 26.67 -18.68
C ARG A 148 29.70 25.19 -18.48
N LYS A 149 28.79 24.33 -18.00
CA LYS A 149 29.08 22.90 -17.75
C LYS A 149 28.12 21.90 -18.40
N GLU A 150 27.29 22.34 -19.34
CA GLU A 150 26.31 21.47 -20.02
C GLU A 150 26.83 20.91 -21.36
N ALA A 151 28.13 21.04 -21.67
CA ALA A 151 28.72 20.58 -22.91
C ALA A 151 29.51 19.24 -22.84
N GLU A 152 29.72 18.63 -21.67
CA GLU A 152 30.66 17.48 -21.54
C GLU A 152 30.09 16.19 -20.93
N ARG A 153 28.77 15.99 -20.90
CA ARG A 153 28.18 14.68 -20.51
C ARG A 153 27.14 14.18 -21.49
N LYS A 154 27.53 14.07 -22.76
CA LYS A 154 26.98 13.08 -23.69
C LYS A 154 28.06 12.05 -23.92
N ASN A 155 27.92 10.90 -23.25
CA ASN A 155 28.54 9.59 -23.50
C ASN A 155 28.78 8.89 -22.15
N ALA A 156 27.71 8.36 -21.56
CA ALA A 156 27.81 7.29 -20.58
C ALA A 156 26.80 6.22 -21.01
N THR A 157 27.38 5.23 -21.67
CA THR A 157 26.81 4.03 -22.27
C THR A 157 25.80 3.35 -21.36
N THR A 158 24.69 2.95 -21.96
CA THR A 158 23.68 2.05 -21.43
C THR A 158 24.32 0.71 -21.07
N LEU A 159 24.74 0.54 -19.81
CA LEU A 159 25.05 -0.77 -19.26
C LEU A 159 23.78 -1.35 -18.67
N VAL A 160 23.01 -2.01 -19.53
CA VAL A 160 22.10 -3.08 -19.11
C VAL A 160 22.97 -4.16 -18.47
N PRO A 161 22.74 -4.56 -17.21
CA PRO A 161 23.45 -5.71 -16.67
C PRO A 161 22.97 -6.94 -17.43
N HIS A 162 23.86 -7.52 -18.23
CA HIS A 162 23.67 -8.86 -18.76
C HIS A 162 23.44 -9.84 -17.62
N THR A 163 22.31 -10.51 -17.71
CA THR A 163 21.96 -11.77 -17.05
C THR A 163 23.13 -12.74 -17.07
N ARG A 164 23.65 -13.08 -15.89
CA ARG A 164 24.34 -14.35 -15.66
C ARG A 164 23.98 -14.91 -14.30
N GLU A 165 23.80 -16.24 -14.33
CA GLU A 165 23.60 -17.19 -13.24
C GLU A 165 22.15 -17.34 -12.75
N GLY A 166 21.59 -18.50 -13.10
CA GLY A 166 20.28 -18.99 -12.70
C GLY A 166 20.23 -19.29 -11.20
N HIS A 167 20.27 -18.22 -10.40
CA HIS A 167 19.80 -18.27 -9.03
C HIS A 167 18.28 -18.30 -9.08
N CYS A 168 17.67 -19.38 -8.58
CA CYS A 168 16.25 -19.38 -8.22
C CYS A 168 15.99 -18.10 -7.41
N THR A 169 15.23 -17.16 -7.99
CA THR A 169 14.81 -15.96 -7.28
C THR A 169 14.11 -16.39 -6.00
N PRO A 170 14.46 -15.82 -4.82
CA PRO A 170 13.84 -16.23 -3.56
C PRO A 170 12.32 -16.15 -3.69
N GLN A 171 11.61 -17.19 -3.25
CA GLN A 171 10.14 -17.28 -3.30
C GLN A 171 9.42 -16.05 -2.70
N PHE A 172 10.12 -15.33 -1.82
CA PHE A 172 9.66 -14.14 -1.11
C PHE A 172 10.42 -12.84 -1.45
N ASP A 173 11.08 -12.77 -2.60
CA ASP A 173 11.76 -11.56 -3.08
C ASP A 173 10.74 -10.49 -3.56
N VAL A 174 10.85 -9.25 -3.07
CA VAL A 174 10.00 -8.14 -3.52
C VAL A 174 10.26 -7.71 -4.97
N ASN A 175 11.42 -8.03 -5.54
CA ASN A 175 11.69 -7.82 -6.96
C ASN A 175 10.78 -8.69 -7.85
N SER A 176 10.23 -9.78 -7.32
CA SER A 176 9.25 -10.61 -8.04
C SER A 176 7.87 -9.93 -8.19
N LEU A 177 7.62 -8.86 -7.42
CA LEU A 177 6.34 -8.16 -7.44
C LEU A 177 6.32 -7.05 -8.50
N SER A 178 5.26 -7.03 -9.30
CA SER A 178 4.94 -5.85 -10.10
C SER A 178 4.61 -4.67 -9.17
N ASN A 179 4.72 -3.46 -9.69
CA ASN A 179 4.29 -2.22 -9.02
C ASN A 179 2.85 -2.29 -8.47
N VAL A 180 1.96 -2.96 -9.20
CA VAL A 180 0.58 -3.20 -8.77
C VAL A 180 0.55 -4.14 -7.55
N MET A 181 1.34 -5.21 -7.56
CA MET A 181 1.38 -6.12 -6.40
C MET A 181 2.10 -5.52 -5.20
N LEU A 182 3.12 -4.70 -5.42
CA LEU A 182 3.84 -4.02 -4.37
C LEU A 182 2.93 -3.09 -3.57
N HIS A 183 2.08 -2.29 -4.24
CA HIS A 183 1.11 -1.49 -3.50
C HIS A 183 0.04 -2.34 -2.80
N LYS A 184 -0.40 -3.44 -3.44
CA LYS A 184 -1.37 -4.36 -2.82
C LYS A 184 -0.82 -4.94 -1.53
N LEU A 185 0.46 -5.31 -1.51
CA LEU A 185 1.16 -5.79 -0.31
C LEU A 185 1.18 -4.71 0.78
N ILE A 186 1.71 -3.53 0.46
CA ILE A 186 1.89 -2.43 1.43
C ILE A 186 0.53 -1.97 1.99
N TYR A 187 -0.43 -1.71 1.11
CA TYR A 187 -1.77 -1.26 1.49
C TYR A 187 -2.57 -2.35 2.20
N GLY A 188 -2.52 -3.58 1.69
CA GLY A 188 -3.22 -4.72 2.28
C GLY A 188 -2.79 -4.99 3.71
N LEU A 189 -1.49 -5.07 3.95
CA LEU A 189 -0.93 -5.29 5.29
C LEU A 189 -1.29 -4.16 6.26
N ALA A 190 -1.14 -2.90 5.84
CA ALA A 190 -1.49 -1.74 6.66
C ALA A 190 -2.98 -1.74 7.03
N LYS A 191 -3.86 -2.06 6.07
CA LYS A 191 -5.31 -2.06 6.25
C LYS A 191 -5.81 -3.22 7.13
N ILE A 192 -5.21 -4.40 7.03
CA ILE A 192 -5.53 -5.52 7.93
C ILE A 192 -5.17 -5.17 9.37
N ASN A 193 -4.08 -4.41 9.57
CA ASN A 193 -3.64 -3.92 10.88
C ASN A 193 -3.45 -5.04 11.93
N ARG A 194 -2.87 -6.17 11.49
CA ARG A 194 -2.41 -7.30 12.33
C ARG A 194 -0.90 -7.42 12.27
N LYS A 195 -0.30 -8.11 13.24
CA LYS A 195 1.18 -8.25 13.34
C LYS A 195 1.92 -6.91 13.17
N ARG A 196 1.39 -5.83 13.75
CA ARG A 196 1.80 -4.43 13.47
C ARG A 196 3.31 -4.21 13.57
N ALA A 197 3.99 -4.86 14.51
CA ALA A 197 5.44 -4.79 14.66
C ALA A 197 6.19 -5.33 13.44
N LEU A 198 5.87 -6.55 12.98
CA LEU A 198 6.47 -7.16 11.80
C LEU A 198 6.12 -6.41 10.51
N VAL A 199 4.88 -5.91 10.38
CA VAL A 199 4.49 -5.09 9.23
C VAL A 199 5.31 -3.80 9.19
N ARG A 200 5.49 -3.13 10.33
CA ARG A 200 6.32 -1.93 10.45
C ARG A 200 7.79 -2.22 10.10
N GLU A 201 8.33 -3.34 10.57
CA GLU A 201 9.68 -3.80 10.26
C GLU A 201 9.86 -4.00 8.76
N LEU A 202 8.94 -4.73 8.10
CA LEU A 202 8.97 -4.92 6.66
C LEU A 202 8.89 -3.59 5.90
N LEU A 203 7.96 -2.70 6.25
CA LEU A 203 7.85 -1.41 5.55
C LEU A 203 9.10 -0.54 5.74
N THR A 204 9.74 -0.61 6.91
CA THR A 204 11.01 0.08 7.18
C THR A 204 12.12 -0.49 6.31
N LEU A 205 12.22 -1.81 6.20
CA LEU A 205 13.17 -2.49 5.32
C LEU A 205 12.97 -2.10 3.85
N LEU A 206 11.72 -1.92 3.42
CA LEU A 206 11.39 -1.57 2.03
C LEU A 206 11.58 -0.09 1.70
N VAL A 207 11.86 0.80 2.66
CA VAL A 207 12.05 2.23 2.39
C VAL A 207 13.03 2.47 1.23
N PRO A 208 14.25 1.90 1.20
CA PRO A 208 15.20 2.16 0.13
C PRO A 208 14.69 1.70 -1.24
N TYR A 209 13.98 0.56 -1.28
CA TYR A 209 13.38 0.04 -2.51
C TYR A 209 12.26 0.96 -3.02
N ILE A 210 11.34 1.38 -2.15
CA ILE A 210 10.26 2.28 -2.55
C ILE A 210 10.80 3.62 -3.02
N ARG A 211 11.78 4.20 -2.31
CA ARG A 211 12.44 5.43 -2.75
C ARG A 211 13.12 5.25 -4.11
N PHE A 212 13.81 4.13 -4.31
CA PHE A 212 14.47 3.83 -5.59
C PHE A 212 13.45 3.79 -6.73
N GLN A 213 12.32 3.10 -6.52
CA GLN A 213 11.22 3.05 -7.49
C GLN A 213 10.66 4.45 -7.79
N LEU A 214 10.43 5.28 -6.76
CA LEU A 214 9.90 6.64 -6.93
C LEU A 214 10.87 7.55 -7.70
N GLN A 215 12.19 7.43 -7.46
CA GLN A 215 13.21 8.33 -8.02
C GLN A 215 13.65 7.97 -9.45
N THR A 216 13.69 6.68 -9.82
CA THR A 216 14.30 6.23 -11.08
C THR A 216 13.42 6.33 -12.33
N LYS A 217 12.24 6.97 -12.22
CA LYS A 217 11.29 7.28 -13.30
C LYS A 217 10.58 6.07 -13.91
N HIS A 218 9.51 5.63 -13.25
CA HIS A 218 8.21 5.33 -13.87
C HIS A 218 7.20 5.48 -12.75
N TYR A 219 6.26 6.43 -12.88
CA TYR A 219 5.15 6.66 -11.95
C TYR A 219 4.71 5.34 -11.31
N VAL A 220 5.16 5.10 -10.07
CA VAL A 220 5.31 3.73 -9.54
C VAL A 220 3.97 3.03 -9.39
N PHE A 221 2.87 3.73 -9.62
CA PHE A 221 1.54 3.18 -9.56
C PHE A 221 0.63 3.67 -10.67
N SER A 222 1.07 3.56 -11.93
CA SER A 222 0.33 3.92 -13.15
C SER A 222 -0.06 5.41 -13.23
N SER A 223 0.21 6.06 -14.36
CA SER A 223 -0.35 7.38 -14.66
C SER A 223 -1.87 7.41 -14.61
N GLU A 224 -2.53 6.25 -14.73
CA GLU A 224 -3.98 6.09 -14.71
C GLU A 224 -4.54 5.88 -13.28
N ARG A 225 -3.69 5.62 -12.28
CA ARG A 225 -4.10 5.28 -10.90
C ARG A 225 -3.39 6.13 -9.84
N PRO A 226 -3.56 7.47 -9.88
CA PRO A 226 -2.98 8.38 -8.89
C PRO A 226 -3.48 8.11 -7.46
N ASP A 227 -4.61 7.40 -7.29
CA ASP A 227 -5.10 6.97 -5.97
C ASP A 227 -4.13 6.04 -5.22
N VAL A 228 -3.25 5.35 -5.93
CA VAL A 228 -2.37 4.35 -5.33
C VAL A 228 -1.20 5.00 -4.58
N ILE A 229 -0.63 6.10 -5.07
CA ILE A 229 0.44 6.79 -4.33
C ILE A 229 -0.07 7.27 -2.96
N VAL A 230 -1.33 7.71 -2.90
CA VAL A 230 -2.00 8.12 -1.66
C VAL A 230 -2.21 6.93 -0.72
N LYS A 231 -2.57 5.74 -1.25
CA LYS A 231 -2.68 4.51 -0.43
C LYS A 231 -1.34 4.10 0.17
N VAL A 232 -0.26 4.17 -0.61
CA VAL A 232 1.08 3.82 -0.14
C VAL A 232 1.57 4.82 0.89
N LEU A 233 1.43 6.13 0.64
CA LEU A 233 1.70 7.19 1.62
C LEU A 233 0.92 6.94 2.93
N TRP A 234 -0.38 6.67 2.82
CA TRP A 234 -1.24 6.39 3.96
C TRP A 234 -0.76 5.16 4.74
N SER A 235 -0.33 4.10 4.08
CA SER A 235 0.19 2.89 4.74
C SER A 235 1.42 3.18 5.59
N TYR A 236 2.39 3.92 5.04
CA TYR A 236 3.59 4.34 5.78
C TYR A 236 3.24 5.23 6.98
N ALA A 237 2.32 6.18 6.78
CA ALA A 237 1.86 7.07 7.83
C ALA A 237 1.07 6.31 8.93
N PHE A 238 0.13 5.45 8.55
CA PHE A 238 -0.71 4.68 9.47
C PHE A 238 0.12 3.77 10.39
N LEU A 239 1.22 3.20 9.87
CA LEU A 239 2.17 2.36 10.61
C LEU A 239 3.26 3.16 11.33
N HIS A 240 3.24 4.49 11.24
CA HIS A 240 4.21 5.40 11.85
C HIS A 240 5.66 5.12 11.42
N VAL A 241 5.84 4.82 10.14
CA VAL A 241 7.16 4.72 9.49
C VAL A 241 7.47 6.10 8.91
N ARG A 242 7.98 6.99 9.77
CA ARG A 242 8.34 8.37 9.39
C ARG A 242 9.77 8.41 8.85
N HIS A 243 9.92 8.33 7.53
CA HIS A 243 11.21 8.51 6.85
C HIS A 243 11.16 9.77 5.97
N VAL A 244 11.83 10.85 6.38
CA VAL A 244 11.69 12.18 5.76
C VAL A 244 11.92 12.15 4.25
N ASN A 245 13.04 11.57 3.80
CA ASN A 245 13.34 11.55 2.38
C ASN A 245 12.33 10.71 1.57
N LEU A 246 11.69 9.71 2.18
CA LEU A 246 10.61 8.97 1.52
C LEU A 246 9.35 9.85 1.38
N PHE A 247 9.03 10.63 2.41
CA PHE A 247 7.92 11.58 2.35
C PHE A 247 8.18 12.73 1.38
N VAL A 248 9.44 13.14 1.20
CA VAL A 248 9.84 14.08 0.14
C VAL A 248 9.60 13.43 -1.24
N ASP A 249 10.04 12.19 -1.44
CA ASP A 249 9.81 11.46 -2.70
C ASP A 249 8.29 11.31 -2.98
N PHE A 250 7.48 11.05 -1.94
CA PHE A 250 6.01 11.07 -2.05
C PHE A 250 5.46 12.44 -2.42
N SER A 251 5.95 13.50 -1.79
CA SER A 251 5.53 14.88 -2.08
C SER A 251 5.73 15.21 -3.56
N LEU A 252 6.93 14.95 -4.09
CA LEU A 252 7.26 15.18 -5.49
C LEU A 252 6.33 14.41 -6.43
N CYS A 253 6.05 13.14 -6.13
CA CYS A 253 5.12 12.34 -6.93
C CYS A 253 3.68 12.84 -6.86
N ILE A 254 3.21 13.27 -5.68
CA ILE A 254 1.86 13.78 -5.51
C ILE A 254 1.66 15.11 -6.24
N GLN A 255 2.65 16.01 -6.19
CA GLN A 255 2.59 17.29 -6.91
C GLN A 255 2.39 17.08 -8.42
N VAL A 256 2.97 16.03 -9.00
CA VAL A 256 2.78 15.71 -10.43
C VAL A 256 1.36 15.17 -10.72
N ALA A 257 0.71 14.48 -9.78
CA ALA A 257 -0.63 13.89 -9.94
C ALA A 257 -1.76 14.74 -9.38
N ILE A 258 -1.45 15.88 -8.77
CA ILE A 258 -2.36 16.60 -7.88
C ILE A 258 -3.71 16.93 -8.53
N ASN A 259 -3.69 17.25 -9.82
CA ASN A 259 -4.88 17.58 -10.60
C ASN A 259 -5.82 16.39 -10.85
N GLN A 260 -5.30 15.17 -10.78
CA GLN A 260 -6.02 13.92 -11.01
C GLN A 260 -6.54 13.28 -9.71
N LEU A 261 -6.15 13.81 -8.54
CA LEU A 261 -6.59 13.31 -7.25
C LEU A 261 -8.00 13.79 -6.91
N GLN A 262 -8.77 12.92 -6.27
CA GLN A 262 -10.10 13.26 -5.74
C GLN A 262 -10.00 14.09 -4.45
N LEU A 263 -11.05 14.85 -4.13
CA LEU A 263 -11.10 15.72 -2.94
C LEU A 263 -10.71 14.98 -1.65
N ASP A 264 -11.26 13.79 -1.42
CA ASP A 264 -10.94 12.97 -0.23
C ASP A 264 -9.44 12.62 -0.17
N GLN A 265 -8.84 12.32 -1.32
CA GLN A 265 -7.43 11.96 -1.42
C GLN A 265 -6.53 13.17 -1.13
N LEU A 266 -6.87 14.34 -1.66
CA LEU A 266 -6.16 15.60 -1.37
C LEU A 266 -6.19 15.91 0.14
N LYS A 267 -7.36 15.78 0.77
CA LYS A 267 -7.54 15.96 2.22
C LYS A 267 -6.72 14.95 3.02
N ILE A 268 -6.67 13.69 2.59
CA ILE A 268 -5.84 12.65 3.23
C ILE A 268 -4.35 13.04 3.17
N VAL A 269 -3.85 13.44 2.00
CA VAL A 269 -2.45 13.87 1.85
C VAL A 269 -2.14 15.05 2.77
N LYS A 270 -2.93 16.12 2.70
CA LYS A 270 -2.76 17.32 3.53
C LYS A 270 -2.69 16.96 5.02
N ASN A 271 -3.65 16.16 5.49
CA ASN A 271 -3.71 15.72 6.88
C ASN A 271 -2.49 14.90 7.30
N ILE A 272 -1.98 14.02 6.43
CA ILE A 272 -0.78 13.22 6.73
C ILE A 272 0.44 14.13 6.92
N PHE A 273 0.72 15.04 5.98
CA PHE A 273 1.91 15.90 6.04
C PHE A 273 1.88 16.82 7.27
N LEU A 274 0.73 17.43 7.58
CA LEU A 274 0.55 18.25 8.79
C LEU A 274 0.75 17.43 10.07
N ASN A 275 0.11 16.26 10.18
CA ASN A 275 0.18 15.43 11.39
C ASN A 275 1.54 14.74 11.59
N PHE A 276 2.33 14.60 10.52
CA PHE A 276 3.68 14.03 10.58
C PHE A 276 4.75 15.09 10.76
N PHE A 277 4.35 16.36 10.87
CA PHE A 277 5.22 17.52 10.97
C PHE A 277 6.25 17.54 9.84
N ILE A 278 5.79 17.31 8.61
CA ILE A 278 6.59 17.42 7.39
C ILE A 278 5.92 18.51 6.55
N PHE A 279 6.52 19.69 6.55
CA PHE A 279 6.00 20.88 5.92
C PHE A 279 6.75 21.12 4.61
N ASP A 280 6.22 20.56 3.53
CA ASP A 280 6.62 20.92 2.17
C ASP A 280 5.74 22.08 1.72
N GLU A 281 6.32 23.29 1.71
CA GLU A 281 5.60 24.53 1.43
C GLU A 281 4.84 24.44 0.10
N LEU A 282 5.52 24.00 -0.96
CA LEU A 282 4.94 23.93 -2.31
C LEU A 282 3.77 22.94 -2.36
N LEU A 283 3.93 21.75 -1.77
CA LEU A 283 2.85 20.77 -1.73
C LEU A 283 1.64 21.29 -0.96
N LEU A 284 1.86 21.84 0.25
CA LEU A 284 0.76 22.26 1.13
C LEU A 284 -0.03 23.43 0.53
N ASP A 285 0.66 24.41 -0.05
CA ASP A 285 0.02 25.54 -0.72
C ASP A 285 -0.81 25.06 -1.93
N THR A 286 -0.24 24.19 -2.77
CA THR A 286 -0.94 23.65 -3.94
C THR A 286 -2.15 22.77 -3.54
N LEU A 287 -2.04 22.03 -2.43
CA LEU A 287 -3.16 21.25 -1.89
C LEU A 287 -4.28 22.15 -1.39
N GLU A 288 -3.96 23.25 -0.70
CA GLU A 288 -4.94 24.22 -0.21
C GLU A 288 -5.72 24.85 -1.36
N GLU A 289 -5.00 25.37 -2.36
CA GLU A 289 -5.57 25.97 -3.56
C GLU A 289 -6.48 24.98 -4.28
N ARG A 290 -5.99 23.75 -4.54
CA ARG A 290 -6.75 22.73 -5.25
C ARG A 290 -7.99 22.25 -4.49
N ILE A 291 -7.92 22.16 -3.16
CA ILE A 291 -9.06 21.80 -2.33
C ILE A 291 -10.12 22.90 -2.38
N GLY A 292 -9.71 24.17 -2.20
CA GLY A 292 -10.60 25.33 -2.29
C GLY A 292 -11.31 25.39 -3.64
N ASP A 293 -10.57 25.26 -4.73
CA ASP A 293 -11.08 25.21 -6.10
C ASP A 293 -12.19 24.17 -6.31
N ILE A 294 -12.02 22.96 -5.77
CA ILE A 294 -12.99 21.87 -5.93
C ILE A 294 -14.23 22.14 -5.06
N GLU A 295 -14.03 22.62 -3.83
CA GLU A 295 -15.12 22.91 -2.90
C GLU A 295 -15.98 24.11 -3.35
N GLU A 296 -15.38 25.11 -3.97
CA GLU A 296 -16.10 26.24 -4.58
C GLU A 296 -16.90 25.83 -5.81
N LYS A 297 -16.32 25.00 -6.70
CA LYS A 297 -16.99 24.54 -7.94
C LYS A 297 -18.08 23.50 -7.67
N TRP A 298 -17.93 22.72 -6.60
CA TRP A 298 -18.84 21.64 -6.21
C TRP A 298 -19.08 21.67 -4.71
N PRO A 299 -19.85 22.65 -4.19
CA PRO A 299 -20.23 22.67 -2.79
C PRO A 299 -20.94 21.35 -2.49
N GLY A 300 -20.31 20.54 -1.64
CA GLY A 300 -20.75 19.17 -1.40
C GLY A 300 -22.22 19.11 -1.00
N PRO A 301 -22.94 18.03 -1.35
CA PRO A 301 -24.35 17.91 -0.98
C PRO A 301 -24.47 18.05 0.54
N LEU A 302 -25.37 18.93 1.00
CA LEU A 302 -25.77 19.04 2.40
C LEU A 302 -26.25 17.65 2.85
N SER A 303 -25.38 16.88 3.51
CA SER A 303 -25.74 15.54 3.94
C SER A 303 -26.83 15.68 4.98
N GLN A 304 -28.05 15.27 4.64
CA GLN A 304 -29.12 15.26 5.63
C GLN A 304 -28.75 14.32 6.78
N PRO A 305 -28.93 14.75 8.04
CA PRO A 305 -28.64 13.90 9.18
C PRO A 305 -29.43 12.60 9.06
N ARG A 306 -28.71 11.49 9.22
CA ARG A 306 -29.27 10.16 9.03
C ARG A 306 -30.35 9.88 10.07
N LYS A 307 -31.56 9.54 9.64
CA LYS A 307 -32.72 9.25 10.53
C LYS A 307 -32.54 8.03 11.44
N LYS A 308 -31.57 7.15 11.19
CA LYS A 308 -31.35 5.91 11.98
C LYS A 308 -29.96 5.91 12.62
N PRO A 309 -29.86 5.64 13.94
CA PRO A 309 -28.59 5.53 14.61
C PRO A 309 -27.76 4.39 13.99
N PHE A 310 -26.44 4.58 13.92
CA PHE A 310 -25.55 3.52 13.48
C PHE A 310 -25.64 2.35 14.46
N LYS A 311 -25.90 1.14 13.95
CA LYS A 311 -25.63 -0.08 14.73
C LYS A 311 -24.14 -0.04 15.12
N LYS A 312 -23.83 -0.15 16.42
CA LYS A 312 -22.46 -0.25 16.93
C LYS A 312 -21.78 -1.48 16.32
N LYS A 313 -21.12 -1.30 15.19
CA LYS A 313 -20.19 -2.27 14.61
C LYS A 313 -18.78 -1.86 15.04
N LYS A 314 -17.88 -2.84 15.22
CA LYS A 314 -16.45 -2.56 15.39
C LYS A 314 -15.98 -1.60 14.29
N ARG A 315 -15.25 -0.56 14.67
CA ARG A 315 -14.72 0.45 13.74
C ARG A 315 -13.66 -0.23 12.86
N ARG A 316 -13.87 -0.17 11.55
CA ARG A 316 -12.95 -0.73 10.54
C ARG A 316 -11.88 0.29 10.20
N VAL A 317 -10.69 -0.18 9.83
CA VAL A 317 -9.63 0.70 9.35
C VAL A 317 -10.00 1.22 7.96
N ALA A 318 -10.08 2.54 7.84
CA ALA A 318 -10.40 3.25 6.61
C ALA A 318 -9.25 4.19 6.21
N LEU A 319 -9.14 4.47 4.91
CA LEU A 319 -8.16 5.43 4.39
C LEU A 319 -8.35 6.84 4.98
N THR A 320 -9.59 7.17 5.34
CA THR A 320 -9.99 8.44 5.98
C THR A 320 -9.80 8.46 7.49
N ASP A 321 -9.33 7.37 8.11
CA ASP A 321 -9.04 7.39 9.54
C ASP A 321 -7.94 8.42 9.84
N GLN A 322 -8.12 9.17 10.92
CA GLN A 322 -7.13 10.15 11.34
C GLN A 322 -5.81 9.48 11.69
N VAL A 323 -4.77 9.82 10.93
CA VAL A 323 -3.41 9.36 11.17
C VAL A 323 -2.65 10.46 11.90
N LYS A 324 -2.39 10.27 13.20
CA LYS A 324 -1.61 11.19 14.04
C LYS A 324 -0.30 10.53 14.47
N LEU A 325 0.81 11.26 14.41
CA LEU A 325 2.09 10.77 14.92
C LEU A 325 1.99 10.60 16.44
N ARG A 326 2.32 9.41 16.96
CA ARG A 326 2.50 9.23 18.40
C ARG A 326 3.88 9.75 18.78
N MET A 327 3.96 10.90 19.44
CA MET A 327 5.19 11.30 20.13
C MET A 327 5.39 10.37 21.32
N GLN A 328 6.53 9.70 21.42
CA GLN A 328 6.94 9.11 22.70
C GLN A 328 7.21 10.28 23.64
N ARG A 329 6.51 10.30 24.78
CA ARG A 329 6.77 11.22 25.88
C ARG A 329 7.97 10.75 26.67
#